data_AF-A0A451GE34-F1
#
_entry.id   AF-A0A451GE34-F1
#
_cell.length_a   1.000
_cell.length_b   1.000
_cell.length_c   1.000
_cell.angle_alpha   90.00
_cell.angle_beta   90.00
_cell.angle_gamma   90.00
#
_symmetry.space_group_name_H-M   'P 1'
#
loop_
_entity.id
_entity.type
_entity.pdbx_description
1 polymer ?
#
loop_
_entity_poly.entity_id
_entity_poly.type
_entity_poly.pdbx_seq_one_letter_code
_entity_poly.pdbx_strand_id
1 'polypeptide(L)'
;MKHLADLYLSELQPSREKLTFNRVVGATASLLVVAVVLGIGIHFWASQQQINTQRAAHALSQAQQQLAAKQQQLRAAMNNPDVEQRIEQTELQLGQRQRLLQQMQQITESSQVSFATLLNELAQADVEAIWLQRILVTNSELTLQGKTANASALPVWLASFSNYPSLSGRQFGVFELRDNASSGVLDFTVGSLQHSSLLSSQPSRSAGAAQ
;
A
#
# COMPACT_ATOMS: atom_id res chain seq x y z
N MET A 1 120.79 61.35 -49.60
CA MET A 1 120.19 60.57 -48.49
C MET A 1 118.68 60.59 -48.72
N LYS A 2 118.06 59.42 -48.94
CA LYS A 2 116.66 59.32 -49.43
C LYS A 2 115.69 59.13 -48.26
N HIS A 3 114.72 60.04 -48.11
CA HIS A 3 113.55 59.87 -47.26
C HIS A 3 112.56 58.92 -47.94
N LEU A 4 112.18 57.84 -47.27
CA LEU A 4 111.05 57.00 -47.69
C LEU A 4 109.79 57.60 -47.08
N ALA A 5 108.94 58.18 -47.92
CA ALA A 5 107.61 58.60 -47.54
C ALA A 5 106.79 57.36 -47.18
N ASP A 6 106.26 57.33 -45.97
CA ASP A 6 105.36 56.27 -45.50
C ASP A 6 104.03 56.42 -46.24
N LEU A 7 103.89 55.68 -47.33
CA LEU A 7 102.72 55.66 -48.21
C LEU A 7 101.70 54.63 -47.74
N TYR A 8 101.63 54.36 -46.43
CA TYR A 8 100.58 53.53 -45.84
C TYR A 8 99.27 54.32 -45.78
N LEU A 9 98.68 54.45 -46.97
CA LEU A 9 97.41 55.09 -47.22
C LEU A 9 96.31 54.32 -46.48
N SER A 10 95.47 55.02 -45.72
CA SER A 10 94.33 54.43 -44.99
C SER A 10 93.33 53.69 -45.90
N GLU A 11 93.46 53.85 -47.21
CA GLU A 11 92.72 53.17 -48.29
C GLU A 11 93.16 51.71 -48.54
N LEU A 12 94.33 51.29 -48.06
CA LEU A 12 94.80 49.89 -48.18
C LEU A 12 94.25 48.97 -47.07
N GLN A 13 93.22 49.41 -46.35
CA GLN A 13 92.52 48.56 -45.41
C GLN A 13 91.66 47.57 -46.22
N PRO A 14 91.90 46.25 -46.13
CA PRO A 14 91.16 45.27 -46.92
C PRO A 14 89.70 45.35 -46.52
N SER A 15 88.89 45.99 -47.36
CA SER A 15 87.44 46.08 -47.20
C SER A 15 86.90 44.66 -47.29
N ARG A 16 86.65 44.06 -46.12
CA ARG A 16 86.03 42.74 -46.06
C ARG A 16 84.60 42.93 -46.55
N GLU A 17 84.37 42.61 -47.81
CA GLU A 17 83.03 42.42 -48.35
C GLU A 17 82.33 41.32 -47.52
N LYS A 18 81.55 41.76 -46.53
CA LYS A 18 80.75 40.84 -45.71
C LYS A 18 79.59 40.26 -46.54
N LEU A 19 79.26 40.89 -47.67
CA LEU A 19 78.18 40.58 -48.60
C LEU A 19 78.70 40.11 -49.98
N THR A 20 79.42 38.98 -50.02
CA THR A 20 79.61 38.27 -51.30
C THR A 20 78.26 37.76 -51.80
N PHE A 21 77.95 37.90 -53.10
CA PHE A 21 76.70 37.42 -53.73
C PHE A 21 76.32 35.99 -53.30
N ASN A 22 77.32 35.11 -53.21
CA ASN A 22 77.15 33.72 -52.81
C ASN A 22 76.62 33.56 -51.35
N ARG A 23 76.99 34.47 -50.44
CA ARG A 23 76.48 34.47 -49.05
C ARG A 23 75.03 34.93 -48.98
N VAL A 24 74.63 35.90 -49.81
CA VAL A 24 73.24 36.38 -49.87
C VAL A 24 72.32 35.30 -50.44
N VAL A 25 72.74 34.60 -51.49
CA VAL A 25 72.01 33.46 -52.06
C VAL A 25 71.90 32.32 -51.04
N GLY A 26 72.99 31.98 -50.34
CA GLY A 26 72.95 30.98 -49.27
C GLY A 26 72.02 31.37 -48.11
N ALA A 27 72.08 32.63 -47.67
CA ALA A 27 71.22 33.14 -46.60
C ALA A 27 69.74 33.11 -46.99
N THR A 28 69.39 33.56 -48.19
CA THR A 28 68.00 33.53 -48.71
C THR A 28 67.49 32.10 -48.90
N ALA A 29 68.32 31.18 -49.42
CA ALA A 29 67.97 29.77 -49.52
C ALA A 29 67.74 29.14 -48.14
N SER A 30 68.61 29.43 -47.16
CA SER A 30 68.45 28.93 -45.80
C SER A 30 67.18 29.48 -45.13
N LEU A 31 66.85 30.76 -45.35
CA LEU A 31 65.62 31.37 -44.87
C LEU A 31 64.38 30.70 -45.48
N LEU A 32 64.40 30.41 -46.78
CA LEU A 32 63.30 29.71 -47.45
C LEU A 32 63.10 28.30 -46.91
N VAL A 33 64.19 27.55 -46.68
CA VAL A 33 64.11 26.22 -46.08
C VAL A 33 63.50 26.29 -44.68
N VAL A 34 63.95 27.24 -43.85
CA VAL A 34 63.39 27.45 -42.51
C VAL A 34 61.90 27.80 -42.59
N ALA A 35 61.50 28.68 -43.50
CA ALA A 35 60.09 29.06 -43.71
C ALA A 35 59.22 27.86 -44.12
N VAL A 36 59.73 27.00 -45.01
CA VAL A 36 59.02 25.77 -45.44
C VAL A 36 58.89 24.78 -44.27
N VAL A 37 59.95 24.55 -43.51
CA VAL A 37 59.92 23.65 -42.34
C VAL A 37 58.95 24.16 -41.28
N LEU A 38 58.94 25.46 -41.00
CA LEU A 38 57.97 26.08 -40.09
C LEU A 38 56.54 25.97 -40.61
N GLY A 39 56.32 26.19 -41.92
CA GLY A 39 55.01 26.06 -42.56
C GLY A 39 54.44 24.64 -42.44
N ILE A 40 55.27 23.62 -42.68
CA ILE A 40 54.88 22.20 -42.52
C ILE A 40 54.57 21.91 -41.05
N GLY A 41 55.40 22.39 -40.12
CA GLY A 41 55.19 22.21 -38.68
C GLY A 41 53.86 22.82 -38.20
N ILE A 42 53.55 24.05 -38.61
CA ILE A 42 52.29 24.73 -38.29
C ILE A 42 51.10 23.99 -38.89
N HIS A 43 51.20 23.57 -40.16
CA HIS A 43 50.13 22.83 -40.82
C HIS A 43 49.85 21.48 -40.12
N PHE A 44 50.90 20.75 -39.77
CA PHE A 44 50.76 19.48 -39.04
C PHE A 44 50.11 19.69 -37.67
N TRP A 45 50.56 20.70 -36.91
CA TRP A 45 50.00 21.05 -35.61
C TRP A 45 48.51 21.45 -35.69
N ALA A 46 48.16 22.31 -36.66
CA ALA A 46 46.77 22.71 -36.89
C ALA A 46 45.88 21.51 -37.28
N SER A 47 46.38 20.62 -38.14
CA SER A 47 45.65 19.41 -38.54
C SER A 47 45.40 18.46 -37.36
N GLN A 48 46.38 18.30 -36.46
CA GLN A 48 46.26 17.48 -35.27
C GLN A 48 45.20 18.03 -34.29
N GLN A 49 45.15 19.36 -34.15
CA GLN A 49 44.14 20.02 -33.32
C GLN A 49 42.72 19.82 -33.88
N GLN A 50 42.56 19.84 -35.20
CA GLN A 50 41.28 19.58 -35.85
C GLN A 50 40.82 18.12 -35.69
N ILE A 51 41.75 17.16 -35.75
CA ILE A 51 41.43 15.75 -35.49
C ILE A 51 41.01 15.55 -34.04
N ASN A 52 41.71 16.17 -33.07
CA ASN A 52 41.38 16.04 -31.66
C ASN A 52 39.99 16.62 -31.33
N THR A 53 39.65 17.77 -31.90
CA THR A 53 38.33 18.39 -31.72
C THR A 53 37.22 17.56 -32.36
N GLN A 54 37.44 17.00 -33.55
CA GLN A 54 36.49 16.08 -34.19
C GLN A 54 36.29 14.80 -33.36
N ARG A 55 37.36 14.21 -32.83
CA ARG A 55 37.26 13.03 -31.95
C ARG A 55 36.49 13.33 -30.68
N ALA A 56 36.74 14.48 -30.06
CA ALA A 56 36.00 14.92 -28.87
C ALA A 56 34.51 15.14 -29.18
N ALA A 57 34.20 15.76 -30.32
CA ALA A 57 32.81 15.94 -30.77
C ALA A 57 32.12 14.59 -31.05
N HIS A 58 32.81 13.65 -31.69
CA HIS A 58 32.30 12.30 -31.91
C HIS A 58 32.05 11.55 -30.59
N ALA A 59 33.01 11.59 -29.66
CA ALA A 59 32.85 10.97 -28.35
C ALA A 59 31.66 11.56 -27.57
N LEU A 60 31.51 12.89 -27.62
CA LEU A 60 30.37 13.58 -27.01
C LEU A 60 29.04 13.14 -27.65
N SER A 61 28.98 13.08 -28.98
CA SER A 61 27.76 12.65 -29.69
C SER A 61 27.37 11.20 -29.36
N GLN A 62 28.35 10.30 -29.24
CA GLN A 62 28.12 8.91 -28.86
C GLN A 62 27.62 8.83 -27.42
N ALA A 63 28.22 9.59 -26.50
CA ALA A 63 27.77 9.65 -25.11
C ALA A 63 26.33 10.17 -24.99
N GLN A 64 25.97 11.20 -25.78
CA GLN A 64 24.61 11.73 -25.83
C GLN A 64 23.61 10.70 -26.39
N GLN A 65 23.98 9.97 -27.44
CA GLN A 65 23.15 8.90 -28.00
C GLN A 65 22.92 7.76 -26.99
N GLN A 66 23.98 7.35 -26.28
CA GLN A 66 23.87 6.34 -25.22
C GLN A 66 22.97 6.81 -24.07
N LEU A 67 23.10 8.08 -23.67
CA LEU A 67 22.25 8.66 -22.63
C LEU A 67 20.78 8.70 -23.07
N ALA A 68 20.50 9.14 -24.29
CA ALA A 68 19.16 9.16 -24.85
C ALA A 68 18.54 7.76 -24.92
N ALA A 69 19.32 6.76 -25.37
CA ALA A 69 18.88 5.37 -25.42
C ALA A 69 18.55 4.81 -24.02
N LYS A 70 19.42 5.06 -23.02
CA LYS A 70 19.15 4.66 -21.63
C LYS A 70 17.93 5.37 -21.05
N GLN A 71 17.75 6.65 -21.34
CA GLN A 71 16.60 7.41 -20.86
C GLN A 71 15.30 6.91 -21.50
N GLN A 72 15.33 6.50 -22.76
CA GLN A 72 14.19 5.89 -23.45
C GLN A 72 13.86 4.50 -22.88
N GLN A 73 14.88 3.67 -22.60
CA GLN A 73 14.70 2.38 -21.91
C GLN A 73 14.09 2.57 -20.51
N LEU A 74 14.57 3.56 -19.76
CA LEU A 74 14.05 3.87 -18.43
C LEU A 74 12.60 4.36 -18.50
N ARG A 75 12.27 5.26 -19.43
CA ARG A 75 10.89 5.70 -19.66
C ARG A 75 9.98 4.54 -20.05
N ALA A 76 10.43 3.63 -20.90
CA ALA A 76 9.66 2.44 -21.27
C ALA A 76 9.47 1.49 -20.07
N ALA A 77 10.47 1.34 -19.20
CA ALA A 77 10.37 0.52 -18.00
C ALA A 77 9.46 1.13 -16.92
N MET A 78 9.52 2.45 -16.74
CA MET A 78 8.70 3.19 -15.77
C MET A 78 7.25 3.33 -16.24
N ASN A 79 7.03 3.50 -17.53
CA ASN A 79 5.70 3.57 -18.13
C ASN A 79 5.15 2.18 -18.45
N ASN A 80 5.28 1.24 -17.50
CA ASN A 80 4.62 -0.07 -17.56
C ASN A 80 3.21 0.09 -16.95
N PRO A 81 2.17 0.42 -17.75
CA PRO A 81 0.79 0.52 -17.26
C PRO A 81 0.31 -0.78 -16.61
N ASP A 82 0.98 -1.89 -16.89
CA ASP A 82 0.74 -3.20 -16.29
C ASP A 82 0.98 -3.20 -14.77
N VAL A 83 1.94 -2.41 -14.25
CA VAL A 83 2.22 -2.37 -12.80
C VAL A 83 1.19 -1.54 -12.06
N GLU A 84 0.81 -0.37 -12.59
CA GLU A 84 -0.26 0.45 -12.02
C GLU A 84 -1.61 -0.28 -12.04
N GLN A 85 -1.95 -0.94 -13.16
CA GLN A 85 -3.16 -1.75 -13.25
C GLN A 85 -3.16 -2.92 -12.27
N ARG A 86 -2.01 -3.59 -12.06
CA ARG A 86 -1.89 -4.66 -11.06
C ARG A 86 -2.06 -4.14 -9.63
N ILE A 87 -1.53 -2.96 -9.32
CA ILE A 87 -1.71 -2.32 -8.01
C ILE A 87 -3.18 -2.03 -7.79
N GLU A 88 -3.85 -1.38 -8.74
CA GLU A 88 -5.26 -1.03 -8.65
C GLU A 88 -6.15 -2.29 -8.51
N GLN A 89 -5.88 -3.34 -9.29
CA GLN A 89 -6.57 -4.63 -9.15
C GLN A 89 -6.34 -5.28 -7.78
N THR A 90 -5.13 -5.20 -7.25
CA THR A 90 -4.79 -5.77 -5.93
C THR A 90 -5.47 -5.00 -4.80
N GLU A 91 -5.51 -3.66 -4.89
CA GLU A 91 -6.21 -2.79 -3.93
C GLU A 91 -7.72 -3.06 -3.94
N LEU A 92 -8.33 -3.20 -5.13
CA LEU A 92 -9.75 -3.56 -5.26
C LEU A 92 -10.05 -4.91 -4.61
N GLN A 93 -9.22 -5.93 -4.83
CA GLN A 93 -9.38 -7.23 -4.19
C GLN A 93 -9.25 -7.15 -2.66
N LEU A 94 -8.30 -6.35 -2.17
CA LEU A 94 -8.07 -6.17 -0.75
C LEU A 94 -9.27 -5.49 -0.07
N GLY A 95 -9.82 -4.44 -0.69
CA GLY A 95 -11.01 -3.75 -0.20
C GLY A 95 -12.29 -4.60 -0.23
N GLN A 96 -12.41 -5.53 -1.18
CA GLN A 96 -13.52 -6.51 -1.19
C GLN A 96 -13.38 -7.52 -0.04
N ARG A 97 -12.18 -8.08 0.17
CA ARG A 97 -11.92 -9.04 1.26
C ARG A 97 -12.13 -8.40 2.64
N GLN A 98 -11.68 -7.16 2.82
CA GLN A 98 -11.89 -6.42 4.09
C GLN A 98 -13.37 -6.19 4.38
N ARG A 99 -14.17 -5.78 3.38
CA ARG A 99 -15.62 -5.61 3.55
C ARG A 99 -16.30 -6.91 3.94
N LEU A 100 -15.89 -8.03 3.33
CA LEU A 100 -16.41 -9.35 3.69
C LEU A 100 -16.06 -9.72 5.14
N LEU A 101 -14.80 -9.51 5.55
CA LEU A 101 -14.38 -9.75 6.94
C LEU A 101 -15.15 -8.89 7.94
N GLN A 102 -15.36 -7.61 7.63
CA GLN A 102 -16.11 -6.69 8.49
C GLN A 102 -17.57 -7.11 8.62
N GLN A 103 -18.19 -7.57 7.53
CA GLN A 103 -19.55 -8.10 7.57
C GLN A 103 -19.63 -9.39 8.40
N MET A 104 -18.64 -10.29 8.29
CA MET A 104 -18.57 -11.50 9.12
C MET A 104 -18.35 -11.18 10.60
N GLN A 105 -17.51 -10.20 10.92
CA GLN A 105 -17.28 -9.74 12.29
C GLN A 105 -18.55 -9.14 12.88
N GLN A 106 -19.27 -8.29 12.14
CA GLN A 106 -20.53 -7.70 12.60
C GLN A 106 -21.60 -8.78 12.90
N ILE A 107 -21.68 -9.82 12.06
CA ILE A 107 -22.57 -10.97 12.31
C ILE A 107 -22.12 -11.73 13.55
N THR A 108 -20.80 -11.95 13.71
CA THR A 108 -20.24 -12.69 14.84
C THR A 108 -20.41 -11.94 16.16
N GLU A 109 -20.07 -10.65 16.23
CA GLU A 109 -20.23 -9.82 17.43
C GLU A 109 -21.70 -9.69 17.85
N SER A 110 -22.63 -9.57 16.89
CA SER A 110 -24.07 -9.55 17.21
C SER A 110 -24.57 -10.87 17.81
N SER A 111 -23.98 -12.00 17.40
CA SER A 111 -24.28 -13.32 17.96
C SER A 111 -23.48 -13.62 19.23
N GLN A 112 -22.47 -12.82 19.54
CA GLN A 112 -21.63 -12.90 20.72
C GLN A 112 -22.11 -11.98 21.85
N VAL A 113 -23.39 -11.56 21.83
CA VAL A 113 -24.10 -11.23 23.07
C VAL A 113 -23.98 -12.47 23.96
N SER A 114 -23.15 -12.36 25.00
CA SER A 114 -22.63 -13.47 25.79
C SER A 114 -23.76 -14.35 26.35
N PHE A 115 -24.12 -15.42 25.63
CA PHE A 115 -25.05 -16.44 26.12
C PHE A 115 -24.60 -16.97 27.48
N ALA A 116 -23.29 -17.05 27.71
CA ALA A 116 -22.71 -17.41 28.99
C ALA A 116 -23.10 -16.42 30.10
N THR A 117 -23.04 -15.11 29.84
CA THR A 117 -23.45 -14.08 30.81
C THR A 117 -24.95 -14.16 31.07
N LEU A 118 -25.77 -14.32 30.03
CA LEU A 118 -27.22 -14.46 30.17
C LEU A 118 -27.59 -15.67 31.02
N LEU A 119 -27.04 -16.84 30.70
CA LEU A 119 -27.32 -18.07 31.44
C LEU A 119 -26.82 -18.00 32.89
N ASN A 120 -25.69 -17.34 33.12
CA ASN A 120 -25.15 -17.13 34.46
C ASN A 120 -26.02 -16.16 35.30
N GLU A 121 -26.54 -15.10 34.70
CA GLU A 121 -27.47 -14.19 35.37
C GLU A 121 -28.82 -14.89 35.65
N LEU A 122 -29.30 -15.72 34.72
CA LEU A 122 -30.52 -16.51 34.91
C LEU A 122 -30.37 -17.55 36.03
N ALA A 123 -29.18 -18.15 36.16
CA ALA A 123 -28.87 -19.07 37.27
C ALA A 123 -28.72 -18.35 38.61
N GLN A 124 -28.32 -17.07 38.62
CA GLN A 124 -28.30 -16.26 39.84
C GLN A 124 -29.70 -15.78 40.26
N ALA A 125 -30.60 -15.57 39.30
CA ALA A 125 -31.99 -15.24 39.53
C ALA A 125 -32.84 -16.49 39.87
N ASP A 126 -32.30 -17.45 40.61
CA ASP A 126 -32.99 -18.70 40.96
C ASP A 126 -34.08 -18.48 42.01
N VAL A 127 -35.21 -19.19 41.87
CA VAL A 127 -36.36 -19.14 42.79
C VAL A 127 -36.89 -20.57 42.98
N GLU A 128 -36.93 -21.07 44.22
CA GLU A 128 -37.30 -22.45 44.55
C GLU A 128 -38.63 -22.93 43.94
N ALA A 129 -39.57 -22.03 43.69
CA ALA A 129 -40.89 -22.35 43.15
C ALA A 129 -40.94 -22.48 41.62
N ILE A 130 -39.82 -22.29 40.90
CA ILE A 130 -39.76 -22.20 39.44
C ILE A 130 -38.68 -23.16 38.91
N TRP A 131 -39.06 -24.00 37.95
CA TRP A 131 -38.13 -24.90 37.25
C TRP A 131 -38.13 -24.60 35.76
N LEU A 132 -36.97 -24.25 35.23
CA LEU A 132 -36.79 -24.02 33.80
C LEU A 132 -36.56 -25.32 33.04
N GLN A 133 -37.21 -25.45 31.89
CA GLN A 133 -37.10 -26.60 31.00
C GLN A 133 -36.54 -26.22 29.63
N ARG A 134 -36.90 -25.05 29.12
CA ARG A 134 -36.46 -24.58 27.81
C ARG A 134 -36.21 -23.08 27.84
N ILE A 135 -35.05 -22.70 27.32
CA ILE A 135 -34.61 -21.32 27.14
C ILE A 135 -34.38 -21.13 25.65
N LEU A 136 -35.12 -20.22 25.02
CA LEU A 136 -34.92 -19.82 23.62
C LEU A 136 -34.45 -18.38 23.58
N VAL A 137 -33.39 -18.13 22.80
CA VAL A 137 -32.85 -16.80 22.55
C VAL A 137 -32.80 -16.57 21.04
N THR A 138 -33.38 -15.47 20.55
CA THR A 138 -33.39 -15.16 19.11
C THR A 138 -33.31 -13.65 18.91
N ASN A 139 -32.25 -13.14 18.27
CA ASN A 139 -32.10 -11.72 17.91
C ASN A 139 -32.48 -10.73 19.02
N SER A 140 -32.02 -10.98 20.26
CA SER A 140 -32.33 -10.25 21.51
C SER A 140 -33.63 -10.59 22.25
N GLU A 141 -34.49 -11.43 21.66
CA GLU A 141 -35.70 -11.95 22.30
C GLU A 141 -35.40 -13.16 23.18
N LEU A 142 -36.08 -13.27 24.32
CA LEU A 142 -35.94 -14.36 25.29
C LEU A 142 -37.30 -15.00 25.56
N THR A 143 -37.38 -16.32 25.38
CA THR A 143 -38.55 -17.13 25.72
C THR A 143 -38.13 -18.20 26.74
N LEU A 144 -38.84 -18.25 27.86
CA LEU A 144 -38.61 -19.15 28.97
C LEU A 144 -39.83 -20.05 29.15
N GLN A 145 -39.59 -21.36 29.20
CA GLN A 145 -40.63 -22.35 29.46
C GLN A 145 -40.22 -23.23 30.62
N GLY A 146 -41.20 -23.58 31.44
CA GLY A 146 -40.92 -24.33 32.65
C GLY A 146 -42.17 -24.71 33.41
N LYS A 147 -41.95 -25.09 34.66
CA LYS A 147 -42.99 -25.45 35.62
C LYS A 147 -42.91 -24.58 36.85
N THR A 148 -44.05 -24.31 37.48
CA THR A 148 -44.09 -23.62 38.76
C THR A 148 -45.14 -24.22 39.70
N ALA A 149 -44.79 -24.33 40.97
CA ALA A 149 -45.74 -24.72 42.02
C ALA A 149 -46.58 -23.52 42.52
N ASN A 150 -46.16 -22.29 42.22
CA ASN A 150 -46.83 -21.08 42.67
C ASN A 150 -46.90 -20.03 41.54
N ALA A 151 -48.08 -19.89 40.95
CA ALA A 151 -48.34 -18.90 39.90
C ALA A 151 -48.02 -17.45 40.33
N SER A 152 -48.09 -17.14 41.64
CA SER A 152 -47.81 -15.81 42.17
C SER A 152 -46.31 -15.49 42.25
N ALA A 153 -45.45 -16.51 42.20
CA ALA A 153 -43.99 -16.34 42.24
C ALA A 153 -43.42 -15.88 40.88
N LEU A 154 -44.12 -16.17 39.78
CA LEU A 154 -43.70 -15.83 38.41
C LEU A 154 -43.53 -14.32 38.17
N PRO A 155 -44.51 -13.44 38.50
CA PRO A 155 -44.34 -12.00 38.32
C PRO A 155 -43.19 -11.42 39.14
N VAL A 156 -43.00 -11.93 40.37
CA VAL A 156 -41.92 -11.49 41.27
C VAL A 156 -40.56 -11.90 40.72
N TRP A 157 -40.44 -13.13 40.22
CA TRP A 157 -39.23 -13.62 39.58
C TRP A 157 -38.86 -12.80 38.34
N LEU A 158 -39.83 -12.49 37.48
CA LEU A 158 -39.58 -11.66 36.29
C LEU A 158 -39.23 -10.22 36.65
N ALA A 159 -39.81 -9.65 37.71
CA ALA A 159 -39.43 -8.33 38.19
C ALA A 159 -37.97 -8.27 38.61
N SER A 160 -37.43 -9.38 39.15
CA SER A 160 -36.02 -9.48 39.57
C SER A 160 -35.02 -9.35 38.41
N PHE A 161 -35.45 -9.61 37.17
CA PHE A 161 -34.60 -9.53 35.97
C PHE A 161 -34.12 -8.10 35.69
N SER A 162 -34.83 -7.09 36.22
CA SER A 162 -34.42 -5.68 36.13
C SER A 162 -33.06 -5.41 36.81
N ASN A 163 -32.64 -6.26 37.75
CA ASN A 163 -31.37 -6.14 38.45
C ASN A 163 -30.17 -6.65 37.64
N TYR A 164 -30.41 -7.34 36.53
CA TYR A 164 -29.40 -8.01 35.74
C TYR A 164 -29.22 -7.29 34.38
N PRO A 165 -28.02 -6.81 34.05
CA PRO A 165 -27.78 -6.02 32.84
C PRO A 165 -28.18 -6.71 31.53
N SER A 166 -28.04 -8.04 31.42
CA SER A 166 -28.37 -8.76 30.18
C SER A 166 -29.86 -9.13 30.06
N LEU A 167 -30.62 -9.02 31.16
CA LEU A 167 -32.05 -9.36 31.25
C LEU A 167 -32.95 -8.11 31.33
N SER A 168 -32.46 -6.99 31.88
CA SER A 168 -33.26 -5.78 32.16
C SER A 168 -33.79 -5.02 30.94
N GLY A 169 -33.17 -5.19 29.77
CA GLY A 169 -33.61 -4.58 28.51
C GLY A 169 -34.67 -5.37 27.75
N ARG A 170 -35.11 -6.53 28.26
CA ARG A 170 -36.01 -7.45 27.55
C ARG A 170 -37.43 -7.34 28.09
N GLN A 171 -38.39 -7.11 27.20
CA GLN A 171 -39.81 -6.99 27.56
C GLN A 171 -40.51 -8.33 27.40
N PHE A 172 -41.04 -8.88 28.50
CA PHE A 172 -41.93 -10.03 28.47
C PHE A 172 -43.38 -9.55 28.38
N GLY A 173 -44.13 -10.07 27.42
CA GLY A 173 -45.52 -9.63 27.22
C GLY A 173 -46.47 -10.74 26.78
N VAL A 174 -45.96 -11.96 26.57
CA VAL A 174 -46.79 -13.15 26.36
C VAL A 174 -46.65 -14.04 27.59
N PHE A 175 -47.78 -14.36 28.20
CA PHE A 175 -47.89 -15.20 29.39
C PHE A 175 -48.92 -16.28 29.15
N GLU A 176 -48.48 -17.53 29.13
CA GLU A 176 -49.38 -18.67 29.11
C GLU A 176 -49.15 -19.53 30.34
N LEU A 177 -50.23 -19.85 31.03
CA LEU A 177 -50.25 -20.76 32.17
C LEU A 177 -51.23 -21.88 31.86
N ARG A 178 -50.77 -23.12 31.95
CA ARG A 178 -51.57 -24.32 31.72
C ARG A 178 -51.46 -25.24 32.92
N ASP A 179 -52.61 -25.62 33.45
CA ASP A 179 -52.67 -26.58 34.56
C ASP A 179 -52.33 -27.98 34.06
N ASN A 180 -51.41 -28.64 34.76
CA ASN A 180 -51.08 -30.03 34.53
C ASN A 180 -51.84 -30.90 35.54
N ALA A 181 -53.00 -31.39 35.13
CA ALA A 181 -53.96 -32.16 35.93
C ALA A 181 -53.40 -33.44 36.59
N SER A 182 -52.14 -33.82 36.32
CA SER A 182 -51.50 -35.03 36.83
C SER A 182 -50.50 -34.79 37.97
N SER A 183 -50.13 -33.54 38.30
CA SER A 183 -49.01 -33.29 39.22
C SER A 183 -49.14 -32.07 40.14
N GLY A 184 -50.18 -31.25 40.01
CA GLY A 184 -50.37 -30.06 40.88
C GLY A 184 -49.35 -28.94 40.63
N VAL A 185 -48.68 -28.97 39.47
CA VAL A 185 -47.69 -27.99 39.02
C VAL A 185 -48.21 -27.36 37.74
N LEU A 186 -48.01 -26.05 37.57
CA LEU A 186 -48.45 -25.33 36.39
C LEU A 186 -47.33 -25.26 35.36
N ASP A 187 -47.63 -25.57 34.10
CA ASP A 187 -46.73 -25.32 32.98
C ASP A 187 -46.84 -23.85 32.59
N PHE A 188 -45.71 -23.16 32.49
CA PHE A 188 -45.65 -21.76 32.08
C PHE A 188 -44.84 -21.57 30.81
N THR A 189 -45.26 -20.60 30.00
CA THR A 189 -44.46 -20.03 28.92
C THR A 189 -44.49 -18.51 29.03
N VAL A 190 -43.31 -17.91 29.09
CA VAL A 190 -43.12 -16.47 29.12
C VAL A 190 -42.19 -16.07 27.99
N GLY A 191 -42.63 -15.12 27.16
CA GLY A 191 -41.84 -14.63 26.04
C GLY A 191 -42.14 -13.18 25.74
N SER A 192 -41.38 -12.60 24.82
CA SER A 192 -41.63 -11.23 24.39
C SER A 192 -42.83 -11.11 23.46
N LEU A 193 -43.33 -9.88 23.36
CA LEU A 193 -44.50 -9.52 22.54
C LEU A 193 -44.36 -9.93 21.06
N GLN A 194 -43.12 -9.99 20.55
CA GLN A 194 -42.84 -10.30 19.16
C GLN A 194 -42.89 -11.81 18.84
N HIS A 195 -42.86 -12.68 19.86
CA HIS A 195 -42.94 -14.14 19.70
C HIS A 195 -44.38 -14.70 19.75
N SER A 196 -45.38 -13.84 19.94
CA SER A 196 -46.80 -14.20 20.02
C SER A 196 -47.31 -14.98 18.80
N SER A 197 -46.72 -14.77 17.62
CA SER A 197 -47.10 -15.44 16.37
C SER A 197 -46.70 -16.92 16.27
N LEU A 198 -45.90 -17.46 17.20
CA LEU A 198 -45.42 -18.85 17.17
C LEU A 198 -46.17 -19.79 18.13
N LEU A 199 -46.93 -19.24 19.09
CA LEU A 199 -47.74 -20.06 20.01
C LEU A 199 -49.12 -20.40 19.43
N SER A 200 -49.60 -19.67 18.42
CA SER A 200 -50.87 -19.95 17.72
C SER A 200 -50.82 -21.14 16.74
N SER A 201 -49.67 -21.83 16.59
CA SER A 201 -49.50 -22.94 15.65
C SER A 201 -49.34 -24.32 16.28
N GLN A 202 -49.72 -24.52 17.55
CA GLN A 202 -49.75 -25.88 18.11
C GLN A 202 -51.06 -26.58 17.67
N PRO A 203 -51.00 -27.60 16.79
CA PRO A 203 -52.21 -28.25 16.31
C PRO A 203 -52.87 -28.97 17.47
N SER A 204 -54.12 -28.63 17.73
CA SER A 204 -55.07 -29.46 18.47
C SER A 204 -54.98 -30.88 17.92
N ARG A 205 -54.40 -31.81 18.69
CA ARG A 205 -54.54 -33.25 18.46
C ARG A 205 -56.04 -33.55 18.53
N SER A 206 -56.67 -33.58 17.36
CA SER A 206 -58.03 -34.03 17.17
C SER A 206 -58.14 -35.47 17.67
N ALA A 207 -58.87 -35.64 18.77
CA ALA A 207 -59.50 -36.89 19.09
C ALA A 207 -60.38 -37.30 17.90
N GLY A 208 -60.11 -38.48 17.36
CA GLY A 208 -60.85 -39.08 16.25
C GLY A 208 -60.72 -40.58 16.32
N ALA A 209 -61.27 -41.16 17.39
CA ALA A 209 -61.66 -42.56 17.42
C ALA A 209 -63.07 -42.68 16.87
N ALA A 210 -63.26 -43.63 15.94
CA ALA A 210 -64.45 -44.44 15.69
C ALA A 210 -64.64 -44.66 14.17
N GLN A 211 -64.15 -45.81 13.70
CA GLN A 211 -64.93 -46.67 12.80
C GLN A 211 -65.73 -47.62 13.68
#